data_AF-A0A7C5JZH1-F1
#
_entry.id   AF-A0A7C5JZH1-F1
#
_cell.length_a   1.000
_cell.length_b   1.000
_cell.length_c   1.000
_cell.angle_alpha   90.00
_cell.angle_beta   90.00
_cell.angle_gamma   90.00
#
_symmetry.space_group_name_H-M   'P 1'
#
loop_
_entity.id
_entity.type
_entity.pdbx_description
1 polymer ?
#
loop_
_entity_poly.entity_id
_entity_poly.type
_entity_poly.pdbx_seq_one_letter_code
_entity_poly.pdbx_strand_id
1 'polypeptide(L)'
;MSKLTAGMKRRIKKEFSAEKPTIWIGKGQVSDEIVKEIEKQLEKREIVKVKVLKAALKEVKTADVAAEISRRTESELVEVRGHTFILYKRRRKTAEK
;
A
#
# COMPACT_ATOMS: atom_id res chain seq x y z
N MET A 1 -8.98 -14.60 0.78
CA MET A 1 -8.79 -13.12 0.81
C MET A 1 -9.94 -12.51 1.61
N SER A 2 -9.69 -12.04 2.84
CA SER A 2 -10.70 -11.28 3.59
C SER A 2 -10.95 -9.97 2.87
N LYS A 3 -12.01 -9.90 2.06
CA LYS A 3 -12.40 -8.70 1.33
C LYS A 3 -12.74 -7.60 2.34
N LEU A 4 -12.05 -6.46 2.26
CA LEU A 4 -12.49 -5.19 2.81
C LEU A 4 -13.92 -4.92 2.33
N THR A 5 -14.82 -4.58 3.25
CA THR A 5 -16.17 -4.15 2.89
C THR A 5 -16.12 -2.81 2.17
N ALA A 6 -17.07 -2.57 1.26
CA ALA A 6 -17.15 -1.31 0.51
C ALA A 6 -17.21 -0.08 1.44
N GLY A 7 -17.91 -0.20 2.59
CA GLY A 7 -17.98 0.84 3.61
C GLY A 7 -16.62 1.14 4.24
N MET A 8 -15.83 0.11 4.55
CA MET A 8 -14.50 0.27 5.14
C MET A 8 -13.50 0.88 4.14
N LYS A 9 -13.54 0.46 2.86
CA LYS A 9 -12.75 1.11 1.80
C LYS A 9 -13.07 2.60 1.69
N ARG A 10 -14.35 2.97 1.71
CA ARG A 10 -14.77 4.38 1.62
C ARG A 10 -14.28 5.20 2.82
N ARG A 11 -14.33 4.63 4.03
CA ARG A 11 -13.84 5.30 5.25
C ARG A 11 -12.34 5.52 5.20
N ILE A 12 -11.56 4.47 4.92
CA ILE A 12 -10.09 4.53 4.80
C ILE A 12 -9.69 5.53 3.71
N LYS A 13 -10.35 5.48 2.56
CA LYS A 13 -10.15 6.44 1.46
C LYS A 13 -10.33 7.88 1.93
N LYS A 14 -11.43 8.18 2.65
CA LYS A 14 -11.71 9.54 3.11
C LYS A 14 -10.62 10.03 4.07
N GLU A 15 -10.26 9.19 5.04
CA GLU A 15 -9.31 9.51 6.10
C GLU A 15 -7.87 9.69 5.57
N PHE A 16 -7.41 8.76 4.73
CA PHE A 16 -6.04 8.75 4.20
C PHE A 16 -5.86 9.50 2.88
N SER A 17 -6.93 10.09 2.33
CA SER A 17 -6.83 10.88 1.08
C SER A 17 -5.92 12.10 1.23
N ALA A 18 -6.02 12.81 2.37
CA ALA A 18 -5.23 14.00 2.68
C ALA A 18 -3.87 13.70 3.35
N GLU A 19 -3.68 12.46 3.80
CA GLU A 19 -2.47 12.08 4.53
C GLU A 19 -1.24 12.02 3.62
N LYS A 20 -0.06 12.31 4.17
CA LYS A 20 1.19 12.27 3.41
C LYS A 20 1.62 10.82 3.18
N PRO A 21 2.16 10.48 2.00
CA PRO A 21 2.76 9.18 1.78
C PRO A 21 3.95 8.99 2.72
N THR A 22 4.08 7.80 3.29
CA THR A 22 5.20 7.43 4.17
C THR A 22 6.35 6.79 3.41
N ILE A 23 6.08 6.24 2.21
CA ILE A 23 7.06 5.56 1.37
C ILE A 23 7.05 6.15 -0.03
N TRP A 24 8.24 6.33 -0.60
CA TRP A 24 8.46 6.78 -1.96
C TRP A 24 9.18 5.71 -2.78
N ILE A 25 8.62 5.36 -3.94
CA ILE A 25 9.22 4.43 -4.90
C ILE A 25 9.88 5.24 -6.00
N GLY A 26 11.21 5.16 -6.07
CA GLY A 26 12.04 5.89 -7.02
C GLY A 26 12.29 5.15 -8.34
N LYS A 27 13.33 5.57 -9.06
CA LYS A 27 13.78 4.95 -10.30
C LYS A 27 14.51 3.66 -9.94
N GLY A 28 14.02 2.53 -10.41
CA GLY A 28 14.42 1.22 -9.90
C GLY A 28 13.18 0.53 -9.35
N GLN A 29 12.95 -0.67 -9.84
CA GLN A 29 11.78 -1.51 -9.59
C GLN A 29 11.45 -1.68 -8.09
N VAL A 30 10.34 -2.33 -7.80
CA VAL A 30 9.93 -2.69 -6.43
C VAL A 30 11.01 -3.59 -5.79
N SER A 31 11.95 -2.97 -5.06
CA SER A 31 13.01 -3.69 -4.35
C SER A 31 12.44 -4.42 -3.13
N ASP A 32 13.06 -5.53 -2.77
CA ASP A 32 12.70 -6.33 -1.59
C ASP A 32 12.79 -5.52 -0.28
N GLU A 33 13.71 -4.58 -0.21
CA GLU A 33 13.84 -3.66 0.92
C GLU A 33 12.60 -2.77 1.08
N ILE A 34 12.08 -2.24 -0.04
CA ILE A 34 10.87 -1.43 -0.06
C ILE A 34 9.67 -2.30 0.36
N VAL A 35 9.58 -3.53 -0.16
CA VAL A 35 8.49 -4.45 0.20
C VAL A 35 8.53 -4.79 1.69
N LYS A 36 9.70 -5.08 2.26
CA LYS A 36 9.86 -5.33 3.70
C LYS A 36 9.50 -4.11 4.54
N GLU A 37 9.87 -2.91 4.11
CA GLU A 37 9.51 -1.69 4.83
C GLU A 37 8.00 -1.41 4.75
N ILE A 38 7.36 -1.62 3.59
CA ILE A 38 5.90 -1.55 3.43
C ILE A 38 5.22 -2.57 4.36
N GLU A 39 5.70 -3.81 4.39
CA GLU A 39 5.17 -4.86 5.26
C GLU A 39 5.28 -4.48 6.74
N LYS A 40 6.44 -4.00 7.18
CA LYS A 40 6.67 -3.54 8.55
C LYS A 40 5.74 -2.39 8.95
N GLN A 41 5.49 -1.45 8.04
CA GLN A 41 4.55 -0.36 8.29
C GLN A 41 3.10 -0.84 8.30
N LEU A 42 2.74 -1.78 7.41
CA LEU A 42 1.42 -2.43 7.38
C LEU A 42 1.15 -3.22 8.67
N GLU A 43 2.14 -3.90 9.24
CA GLU A 43 1.98 -4.61 10.51
C GLU A 43 1.76 -3.66 11.70
N LYS A 44 2.41 -2.49 11.68
CA LYS A 44 2.33 -1.50 12.76
C LYS A 44 1.06 -0.63 12.69
N ARG A 45 0.67 -0.21 11.49
CA ARG A 45 -0.38 0.81 11.26
C ARG A 45 -1.61 0.27 10.53
N GLU A 46 -1.57 -0.97 10.03
CA GLU A 46 -2.58 -1.60 9.18
C GLU A 46 -2.79 -0.93 7.81
N ILE A 47 -2.44 0.35 7.66
CA ILE A 47 -2.61 1.16 6.46
C ILE A 47 -1.27 1.80 6.10
N VAL A 48 -0.94 1.80 4.81
CA VAL A 48 0.23 2.48 4.26
C VAL A 48 -0.15 3.21 2.98
N LYS A 49 0.32 4.46 2.86
CA LYS A 49 0.20 5.26 1.64
C LYS A 49 1.57 5.39 0.99
N VAL A 50 1.66 4.95 -0.25
CA VAL A 50 2.90 4.91 -1.01
C VAL A 50 2.79 5.87 -2.20
N LYS A 51 3.88 6.58 -2.49
CA LYS A 51 4.00 7.46 -3.66
C LYS A 51 5.04 6.91 -4.63
N VAL A 52 4.62 6.69 -5.85
CA VAL A 52 5.51 6.37 -6.97
C VAL A 52 6.02 7.68 -7.58
N LEU A 53 7.33 7.82 -7.69
CA LEU A 53 7.94 9.00 -8.29
C LEU A 53 7.82 8.93 -9.82
N LYS A 54 7.74 10.11 -10.46
CA LYS A 54 7.63 10.23 -11.93
C LYS A 54 8.74 9.50 -12.68
N ALA A 55 9.92 9.38 -12.08
CA ALA A 55 11.06 8.67 -12.67
C ALA A 55 10.77 7.17 -12.85
N ALA A 56 10.02 6.55 -11.95
CA ALA A 56 9.62 5.14 -12.00
C ALA A 56 8.46 4.91 -13.00
N LEU A 57 7.58 5.91 -13.11
CA LEU A 57 6.35 5.83 -13.93
C LEU A 57 6.60 5.83 -15.44
N LYS A 58 7.84 6.06 -15.88
CA LYS A 58 8.21 5.98 -17.30
C LYS A 58 8.18 4.54 -17.82
N GLU A 59 8.38 3.56 -16.95
CA GLU A 59 8.51 2.14 -17.32
C GLU A 59 7.33 1.28 -16.82
N VAL A 60 6.68 1.68 -15.72
CA VAL A 60 5.61 0.91 -15.07
C VAL A 60 4.46 1.80 -14.59
N LYS A 61 3.21 1.32 -14.68
CA LYS A 61 2.05 2.06 -14.17
C LYS A 61 1.95 1.92 -12.65
N THR A 62 1.47 2.96 -11.98
CA THR A 62 1.19 2.93 -10.52
C THR A 62 0.33 1.73 -10.11
N ALA A 63 -0.65 1.37 -10.94
CA ALA A 63 -1.57 0.27 -10.67
C ALA A 63 -0.85 -1.10 -10.67
N ASP A 64 0.10 -1.31 -11.58
CA ASP A 64 0.84 -2.57 -11.69
C ASP A 64 1.76 -2.75 -10.48
N VAL A 65 2.47 -1.67 -10.10
CA VAL A 65 3.31 -1.60 -8.89
C VAL A 65 2.47 -1.87 -7.63
N ALA A 66 1.30 -1.25 -7.52
CA ALA A 66 0.41 -1.45 -6.39
C ALA A 66 -0.10 -2.90 -6.31
N ALA A 67 -0.44 -3.52 -7.45
CA ALA A 67 -0.88 -4.90 -7.53
C ALA A 67 0.25 -5.90 -7.22
N GLU A 68 1.48 -5.61 -7.63
CA GLU A 68 2.66 -6.40 -7.27
C GLU A 68 2.91 -6.36 -5.76
N ILE A 69 3.00 -5.17 -5.17
CA ILE A 69 3.25 -5.01 -3.73
C ILE A 69 2.11 -5.61 -2.91
N SER A 70 0.86 -5.41 -3.32
CA SER A 70 -0.33 -6.00 -2.67
C SER A 70 -0.22 -7.53 -2.61
N ARG A 71 0.20 -8.17 -3.70
CA ARG A 71 0.43 -9.62 -3.76
C ARG A 71 1.58 -10.05 -2.85
N ARG A 72 2.71 -9.34 -2.89
CA ARG A 72 3.91 -9.67 -2.10
C ARG A 72 3.72 -9.49 -0.59
N THR A 73 2.93 -8.50 -0.18
CA THR A 73 2.70 -8.17 1.24
C THR A 73 1.42 -8.80 1.80
N GLU A 74 0.69 -9.57 1.00
CA GLU A 74 -0.65 -10.10 1.32
C GLU A 74 -1.60 -9.01 1.83
N SER A 75 -1.50 -7.81 1.24
CA SER A 75 -2.33 -6.66 1.59
C SER A 75 -3.37 -6.40 0.52
N GLU A 76 -4.40 -5.65 0.87
CA GLU A 76 -5.49 -5.28 -0.03
C GLU A 76 -5.34 -3.84 -0.52
N LEU A 77 -5.45 -3.67 -1.84
CA LEU A 77 -5.47 -2.38 -2.49
C LEU A 77 -6.79 -1.66 -2.23
N VAL A 78 -6.71 -0.51 -1.54
CA VAL A 78 -7.87 0.33 -1.22
C VAL A 78 -8.17 1.29 -2.36
N GLU A 79 -7.14 2.01 -2.81
CA GLU A 79 -7.26 3.03 -3.85
C GLU A 79 -5.92 3.27 -4.56
N VAL A 80 -5.99 3.58 -5.85
CA VAL A 80 -4.90 4.18 -6.62
C VAL A 80 -5.35 5.56 -7.07
N ARG A 81 -4.63 6.60 -6.68
CA ARG A 81 -4.91 7.99 -7.04
C ARG A 81 -3.66 8.64 -7.64
N GLY A 82 -3.66 8.76 -8.96
CA GLY A 82 -2.53 9.30 -9.72
C GLY A 82 -1.25 8.50 -9.49
N HIS A 83 -0.27 9.12 -8.84
CA HIS A 83 1.03 8.51 -8.54
C HIS A 83 1.11 7.99 -7.10
N THR A 84 -0.01 7.88 -6.40
CA THR A 84 -0.07 7.35 -5.04
C THR A 84 -1.06 6.22 -4.95
N PHE A 85 -0.83 5.29 -4.05
CA PHE A 85 -1.77 4.21 -3.75
C PHE A 85 -1.81 3.92 -2.25
N ILE A 86 -2.92 3.35 -1.81
CA ILE A 86 -3.19 3.02 -0.41
C ILE A 86 -3.36 1.51 -0.30
N LEU A 87 -2.56 0.90 0.56
CA LEU A 87 -2.66 -0.50 0.94
C LEU A 87 -3.20 -0.63 2.36
N TYR A 88 -4.00 -1.67 2.57
CA TYR A 88 -4.51 -2.06 3.87
C TYR A 88 -4.22 -3.54 4.12
N LYS A 89 -3.60 -3.86 5.25
CA LYS A 89 -3.44 -5.24 5.73
C LYS A 89 -4.11 -5.33 7.08
N ARG A 90 -5.16 -6.14 7.17
CA ARG A 90 -5.80 -6.42 8.46
C ARG A 90 -4.77 -7.10 9.36
N ARG A 91 -4.51 -6.55 10.54
CA ARG A 91 -3.63 -7.20 11.50
C ARG A 91 -4.22 -8.56 11.84
N ARG A 92 -3.49 -9.64 11.58
CA ARG A 92 -3.78 -10.90 12.27
C ARG A 92 -3.53 -10.59 13.74
N LYS A 93 -4.59 -10.61 14.57
CA LYS A 93 -4.42 -10.67 16.01
C LYS A 93 -3.64 -11.95 16.28
N THR A 94 -2.32 -11.85 16.37
CA THR A 94 -1.55 -12.87 17.06
C THR A 94 -2.04 -12.79 18.49
N ALA A 95 -2.85 -13.77 18.87
CA ALA A 95 -3.12 -14.02 20.27
C ALA A 95 -1.77 -14.39 20.88
N GLU A 96 -1.08 -13.41 21.46
CA GLU A 96 -0.01 -13.70 22.42
C GLU A 96 -0.69 -14.37 23.61
N LYS A 97 -0.43 -15.68 23.73
CA LYS A 97 -0.63 -16.47 24.95
C LYS A 97 0.58 -16.30 25.85
#